data_AF-A0A1I1MUC4-F1
#
_entry.id   AF-A0A1I1MUC4-F1
#
_cell.length_a   1.000
_cell.length_b   1.000
_cell.length_c   1.000
_cell.angle_alpha   90.00
_cell.angle_beta   90.00
_cell.angle_gamma   90.00
#
_symmetry.space_group_name_H-M   'P 1'
#
loop_
_entity.id
_entity.type
_entity.pdbx_description
1 polymer ?
#
loop_
_entity_poly.entity_id
_entity_poly.type
_entity_poly.pdbx_seq_one_letter_code
_entity_poly.pdbx_strand_id
1 'polypeptide(L)'
;MTTARPAPKVDRLSRSEVRLEKDRGRWVTESLSVLGGNLGGNEAVISLVPPPGGGPPIPAEPGFRASGECLLHQVRFALPADRGGEYRLAVGANADGSASSPVTVVASNAPKSDEYPRDEYTSHAGDPYGDRRFDYRKSTVTAIVRAGFVCHIGFVEHPGSGGSGSAGRPSIPRVLPSLYAPFVKDGTVDSLYVHGSAVSRLTQLVRANKDDAGFRVCVTVNEVNGVVLGRSLFHHSINYRSAVMYGRPALVPRAQKRRAFEILNDHLVPGRGNDPGVRTPSVCEREVTEVIRIPVTHASAKVRQGDVGDEEFDTEADRCWAGVIPLRQVYGPPQTAAGVGPAHRVPDYARNFRQQQ
;
A
#
# COMPACT_ATOMS: atom_id res chain seq x y z
N MET A 1 -25.07 -28.88 15.03
CA MET A 1 -24.66 -28.88 13.61
C MET A 1 -23.70 -27.73 13.41
N THR A 2 -22.40 -28.02 13.39
CA THR A 2 -21.33 -27.05 13.10
C THR A 2 -21.35 -26.79 11.60
N THR A 3 -21.81 -25.61 11.18
CA THR A 3 -21.70 -25.19 9.77
C THR A 3 -20.23 -25.12 9.40
N ALA A 4 -19.78 -25.95 8.45
CA ALA A 4 -18.41 -25.93 7.95
C ALA A 4 -18.08 -24.52 7.45
N ARG A 5 -17.00 -23.93 7.96
CA ARG A 5 -16.54 -22.61 7.49
C ARG A 5 -16.06 -22.72 6.05
N PRO A 6 -16.28 -21.68 5.21
CA PRO A 6 -15.77 -21.66 3.85
C PRO A 6 -14.24 -21.77 3.84
N ALA A 7 -13.69 -22.53 2.89
CA ALA A 7 -12.25 -22.69 2.72
C ALA A 7 -11.56 -21.34 2.44
N PRO A 8 -10.30 -21.17 2.88
CA PRO A 8 -9.52 -19.98 2.52
C PRO A 8 -9.39 -19.88 1.00
N LYS A 9 -9.31 -18.65 0.49
CA LYS A 9 -9.16 -18.38 -0.95
C LYS A 9 -8.00 -17.39 -1.15
N VAL A 10 -7.14 -17.67 -2.12
CA VAL A 10 -6.14 -16.70 -2.59
C VAL A 10 -6.71 -16.01 -3.82
N ASP A 11 -7.04 -14.73 -3.68
CA ASP A 11 -7.66 -13.95 -4.76
C ASP A 11 -6.60 -13.23 -5.60
N ARG A 12 -5.56 -12.69 -4.95
CA ARG A 12 -4.52 -11.93 -5.63
C ARG A 12 -3.20 -11.96 -4.88
N LEU A 13 -2.11 -12.03 -5.63
CA LEU A 13 -0.76 -11.85 -5.11
C LEU A 13 -0.22 -10.47 -5.50
N SER A 14 0.67 -9.91 -4.67
CA SER A 14 1.41 -8.72 -5.08
C SER A 14 2.25 -8.98 -6.32
N ARG A 15 2.73 -10.21 -6.51
CA ARG A 15 3.56 -10.60 -7.65
C ARG A 15 3.46 -12.09 -7.93
N SER A 16 3.58 -12.45 -9.20
CA SER A 16 3.74 -13.83 -9.67
C SER A 16 5.18 -14.30 -9.59
N GLU A 17 6.14 -13.42 -9.25
CA GLU A 17 7.56 -13.73 -9.13
C GLU A 17 8.16 -13.15 -7.83
N VAL A 18 8.87 -13.96 -7.04
CA VAL A 18 9.60 -13.55 -5.82
C VAL A 18 11.08 -13.94 -5.93
N ARG A 19 12.00 -13.09 -5.47
CA ARG A 19 13.45 -13.37 -5.43
C ARG A 19 13.93 -14.08 -4.18
N LEU A 20 15.07 -14.74 -4.32
CA LEU A 20 15.91 -15.15 -3.22
C LEU A 20 16.81 -14.00 -2.75
N GLU A 21 16.85 -13.76 -1.45
CA GLU A 21 17.82 -12.91 -0.76
C GLU A 21 18.60 -13.75 0.24
N LYS A 22 19.88 -13.42 0.46
CA LYS A 22 20.69 -14.12 1.47
C LYS A 22 20.54 -13.41 2.81
N ASP A 23 19.95 -14.08 3.79
CA ASP A 23 19.77 -13.61 5.17
C ASP A 23 20.40 -14.60 6.17
N ARG A 24 21.30 -14.12 7.02
CA ARG A 24 22.04 -14.93 8.03
C ARG A 24 22.54 -16.30 7.52
N GLY A 25 23.01 -16.35 6.27
CA GLY A 25 23.54 -17.57 5.64
C GLY A 25 22.49 -18.51 5.02
N ARG A 26 21.20 -18.19 5.14
CA ARG A 26 20.09 -18.89 4.47
C ARG A 26 19.56 -18.06 3.31
N TRP A 27 18.94 -18.72 2.33
CA TRP A 27 18.21 -18.03 1.28
C TRP A 27 16.77 -17.83 1.73
N VAL A 28 16.29 -16.60 1.71
CA VAL A 28 14.92 -16.26 2.05
C VAL A 28 14.26 -15.63 0.84
N THR A 29 12.98 -15.91 0.61
CA THR A 29 12.26 -15.16 -0.42
C THR A 29 12.01 -13.73 0.03
N GLU A 30 12.14 -12.77 -0.87
CA GLU A 30 11.62 -11.43 -0.62
C GLU A 30 10.11 -11.47 -0.34
N SER A 31 9.72 -10.68 0.65
CA SER A 31 8.37 -10.38 1.10
C SER A 31 7.26 -10.42 0.03
N LEU A 32 6.40 -11.44 0.06
CA LEU A 32 5.20 -11.53 -0.80
C LEU A 32 3.97 -10.96 -0.09
N SER A 33 3.09 -10.22 -0.77
CA SER A 33 1.76 -9.91 -0.24
C SER A 33 0.67 -10.77 -0.88
N VAL A 34 -0.29 -11.22 -0.08
CA VAL A 34 -1.36 -12.16 -0.46
C VAL A 34 -2.69 -11.57 -0.01
N LEU A 35 -3.56 -11.28 -0.96
CA LEU A 35 -4.95 -10.91 -0.70
C LEU A 35 -5.83 -12.15 -0.85
N GLY A 36 -6.68 -12.39 0.14
CA GLY A 36 -7.59 -13.52 0.12
C GLY A 36 -8.77 -13.41 1.07
N GLY A 37 -9.89 -14.01 0.67
CA GLY A 37 -11.05 -14.20 1.53
C GLY A 37 -10.92 -15.41 2.47
N ASN A 38 -11.57 -15.33 3.64
CA ASN A 38 -11.68 -16.42 4.61
C ASN A 38 -10.35 -17.00 5.11
N LEU A 39 -9.31 -16.17 5.20
CA LEU A 39 -8.02 -16.58 5.76
C LEU A 39 -8.05 -16.68 7.30
N GLY A 40 -9.22 -16.47 7.94
CA GLY A 40 -9.34 -16.37 9.40
C GLY A 40 -10.00 -17.52 10.13
N GLY A 41 -9.29 -17.97 11.17
CA GLY A 41 -9.78 -18.88 12.20
C GLY A 41 -8.73 -19.95 12.49
N ASN A 42 -7.95 -19.76 13.56
CA ASN A 42 -6.73 -20.48 13.95
C ASN A 42 -5.74 -20.78 12.79
N GLU A 43 -4.56 -20.14 12.89
CA GLU A 43 -3.33 -20.40 12.13
C GLU A 43 -3.52 -20.94 10.70
N ALA A 44 -3.98 -20.08 9.80
CA ALA A 44 -3.77 -20.33 8.38
C ALA A 44 -2.25 -20.43 8.13
N VAL A 45 -1.78 -21.63 7.80
CA VAL A 45 -0.40 -21.89 7.42
C VAL A 45 -0.24 -21.52 5.96
N ILE A 46 0.72 -20.63 5.69
CA ILE A 46 1.13 -20.27 4.34
C ILE A 46 2.37 -21.08 4.01
N SER A 47 2.42 -21.73 2.85
CA SER A 47 3.57 -22.53 2.44
C SER A 47 3.85 -22.41 0.96
N LEU A 48 5.11 -22.55 0.57
CA LEU A 48 5.51 -22.77 -0.82
C LEU A 48 5.56 -24.27 -1.09
N VAL A 49 4.77 -24.72 -2.05
CA VAL A 49 4.75 -26.10 -2.54
C VAL A 49 5.72 -26.19 -3.73
N PRO A 50 6.82 -26.95 -3.62
CA PRO A 50 7.76 -27.14 -4.72
C PRO A 50 7.13 -28.00 -5.85
N PRO A 51 7.74 -28.01 -7.05
CA PRO A 51 7.28 -28.88 -8.13
C PRO A 51 7.45 -30.37 -7.74
N PRO A 52 6.77 -31.31 -8.44
CA PRO A 52 6.87 -32.74 -8.14
C PRO A 52 8.34 -33.20 -8.05
N GLY A 53 8.71 -33.85 -6.94
CA GLY A 53 10.08 -34.27 -6.65
C GLY A 53 10.95 -33.25 -5.90
N GLY A 54 10.44 -32.05 -5.61
CA GLY A 54 11.19 -30.95 -5.00
C GLY A 54 11.27 -30.93 -3.46
N GLY A 55 10.69 -31.91 -2.76
CA GLY A 55 10.69 -32.02 -1.29
C GLY A 55 9.36 -31.60 -0.63
N PRO A 56 9.31 -31.50 0.72
CA PRO A 56 8.10 -31.12 1.43
C PRO A 56 7.75 -29.63 1.25
N PRO A 57 6.49 -29.21 1.50
CA PRO A 57 6.11 -27.80 1.53
C PRO A 57 6.94 -26.99 2.52
N ILE A 58 7.29 -25.77 2.14
CA ILE A 58 8.15 -24.89 2.92
C ILE A 58 7.27 -23.84 3.61
N PRO A 59 7.13 -23.87 4.95
CA PRO A 59 6.27 -22.94 5.66
C PRO A 59 6.83 -21.52 5.65
N ALA A 60 5.92 -20.55 5.69
CA ALA A 60 6.28 -19.16 5.95
C ALA A 60 6.85 -19.00 7.37
N GLU A 61 7.69 -18.00 7.58
CA GLU A 61 8.20 -17.66 8.91
C GLU A 61 7.07 -17.28 9.89
N PRO A 62 7.21 -17.58 11.20
CA PRO A 62 6.24 -17.18 12.22
C PRO A 62 6.02 -15.66 12.28
N GLY A 63 4.82 -15.22 12.68
CA GLY A 63 4.50 -13.79 12.87
C GLY A 63 3.38 -13.25 11.99
N PHE A 64 2.82 -14.07 11.10
CA PHE A 64 1.66 -13.72 10.29
C PHE A 64 0.44 -14.50 10.78
N ARG A 65 -0.55 -13.79 11.33
CA ARG A 65 -1.86 -14.37 11.65
C ARG A 65 -2.89 -13.74 10.74
N ALA A 66 -3.45 -14.55 9.84
CA ALA A 66 -4.54 -14.12 8.99
C ALA A 66 -5.87 -14.25 9.75
N SER A 67 -6.69 -13.20 9.72
CA SER A 67 -8.05 -13.23 10.28
C SER A 67 -9.01 -12.46 9.36
N GLY A 68 -10.12 -13.09 8.95
CA GLY A 68 -11.12 -12.51 8.05
C GLY A 68 -10.72 -12.55 6.58
N GLU A 69 -11.26 -11.61 5.79
CA GLU A 69 -10.63 -11.16 4.55
C GLU A 69 -9.36 -10.41 4.97
N CYS A 70 -8.19 -10.97 4.69
CA CYS A 70 -6.94 -10.47 5.22
C CYS A 70 -5.95 -10.27 4.10
N LEU A 71 -5.32 -9.09 4.07
CA LEU A 71 -4.14 -8.85 3.27
C LEU A 71 -2.92 -9.23 4.11
N LEU A 72 -2.28 -10.33 3.74
CA LEU A 72 -1.01 -10.74 4.32
C LEU A 72 0.08 -9.97 3.60
N HIS A 73 0.89 -9.22 4.34
CA HIS A 73 2.03 -8.51 3.77
C HIS A 73 3.32 -9.20 4.16
N GLN A 74 4.26 -9.19 3.22
CA GLN A 74 5.65 -9.59 3.47
C GLN A 74 5.83 -11.01 4.02
N VAL A 75 5.08 -11.97 3.49
CA VAL A 75 5.28 -13.40 3.78
C VAL A 75 6.69 -13.80 3.30
N ARG A 76 7.50 -14.33 4.22
CA ARG A 76 8.87 -14.80 3.97
C ARG A 76 8.94 -16.31 4.08
N PHE A 77 9.75 -16.92 3.22
CA PHE A 77 10.01 -18.35 3.23
C PHE A 77 11.51 -18.58 3.34
N ALA A 78 11.95 -19.42 4.27
CA ALA A 78 13.34 -19.86 4.38
C ALA A 78 13.58 -21.04 3.44
N LEU A 79 14.26 -20.81 2.32
CA LEU A 79 14.57 -21.81 1.32
C LEU A 79 15.92 -22.49 1.60
N PRO A 80 16.05 -23.81 1.35
CA PRO A 80 17.34 -24.49 1.30
C PRO A 80 18.26 -23.84 0.26
N ALA A 81 19.58 -23.98 0.44
CA ALA A 81 20.54 -23.36 -0.47
C ALA A 81 20.35 -23.77 -1.94
N ASP A 82 20.42 -22.75 -2.81
CA ASP A 82 20.56 -22.85 -4.27
C ASP A 82 19.37 -23.40 -5.09
N ARG A 83 18.13 -23.24 -4.60
CA ARG A 83 16.91 -23.68 -5.34
C ARG A 83 16.04 -22.53 -5.84
N GLY A 84 16.42 -21.90 -6.96
CA GLY A 84 15.47 -21.17 -7.82
C GLY A 84 14.50 -22.14 -8.52
N GLY A 85 13.29 -21.70 -8.88
CA GLY A 85 12.31 -22.54 -9.57
C GLY A 85 10.86 -22.01 -9.50
N GLU A 86 9.93 -22.67 -10.18
CA GLU A 86 8.49 -22.37 -10.03
C GLU A 86 7.90 -23.08 -8.81
N TYR A 87 7.22 -22.32 -7.95
CA TYR A 87 6.53 -22.84 -6.77
C TYR A 87 5.03 -22.53 -6.86
N ARG A 88 4.23 -23.20 -6.03
CA ARG A 88 2.84 -22.81 -5.79
C ARG A 88 2.70 -22.31 -4.37
N LEU A 89 2.13 -21.11 -4.20
CA LEU A 89 1.74 -20.62 -2.90
C LEU A 89 0.48 -21.36 -2.47
N ALA A 90 0.52 -22.06 -1.34
CA ALA A 90 -0.62 -22.73 -0.73
C ALA A 90 -1.01 -22.07 0.60
N VAL A 91 -2.31 -21.98 0.86
CA VAL A 91 -2.87 -21.50 2.12
C VAL A 91 -3.92 -22.48 2.65
N GLY A 92 -3.80 -22.89 3.91
CA GLY A 92 -4.76 -23.79 4.55
C GLY A 92 -4.53 -23.98 6.05
N ALA A 93 -5.30 -24.89 6.66
CA ALA A 93 -5.18 -25.23 8.09
C ALA A 93 -3.96 -26.13 8.40
N ASN A 94 -3.40 -26.78 7.36
CA ASN A 94 -2.22 -27.65 7.40
C ASN A 94 -1.31 -27.31 6.19
N ALA A 95 -0.08 -27.84 6.16
CA ALA A 95 0.90 -27.60 5.10
C ALA A 95 0.42 -27.99 3.67
N ASP A 96 -0.62 -28.81 3.56
CA ASP A 96 -1.23 -29.27 2.30
C ASP A 96 -2.41 -28.37 1.85
N GLY A 97 -2.20 -27.05 1.86
CA GLY A 97 -3.25 -26.02 1.80
C GLY A 97 -4.37 -26.21 0.74
N SER A 98 -5.59 -25.78 1.07
CA SER A 98 -6.80 -25.97 0.24
C SER A 98 -6.97 -24.93 -0.89
N ALA A 99 -6.25 -23.81 -0.83
CA ALA A 99 -6.22 -22.81 -1.90
C ALA A 99 -4.79 -22.55 -2.38
N SER A 100 -4.61 -22.45 -3.69
CA SER A 100 -3.30 -22.24 -4.30
C SER A 100 -3.29 -21.17 -5.39
N SER A 101 -2.17 -20.45 -5.51
CA SER A 101 -1.86 -19.58 -6.65
C SER A 101 -0.41 -19.80 -7.10
N PRO A 102 -0.12 -19.78 -8.41
CA PRO A 102 1.24 -19.96 -8.90
C PRO A 102 2.13 -18.78 -8.50
N VAL A 103 3.36 -19.07 -8.05
CA VAL A 103 4.40 -18.09 -7.72
C VAL A 103 5.75 -18.60 -8.16
N THR A 104 6.36 -17.94 -9.13
CA THR A 104 7.73 -18.19 -9.56
C THR A 104 8.71 -17.67 -8.51
N VAL A 105 9.69 -18.46 -8.09
CA VAL A 105 10.81 -18.02 -7.25
C VAL A 105 12.06 -17.95 -8.11
N VAL A 106 12.60 -16.75 -8.32
CA VAL A 106 13.80 -16.54 -9.13
C VAL A 106 15.03 -16.25 -8.28
N ALA A 107 16.21 -16.63 -8.80
CA ALA A 107 17.48 -16.24 -8.21
C ALA A 107 17.71 -14.72 -8.31
N SER A 108 18.44 -14.15 -7.35
CA SER A 108 18.58 -12.72 -7.07
C SER A 108 19.00 -11.82 -8.24
N ASN A 109 19.60 -12.37 -9.31
CA ASN A 109 20.39 -11.60 -10.29
C ASN A 109 19.71 -11.35 -11.65
N ALA A 110 18.44 -11.67 -11.84
CA ALA A 110 17.73 -11.28 -13.08
C ALA A 110 17.46 -9.75 -13.10
N PRO A 111 17.42 -9.05 -14.24
CA PRO A 111 16.84 -7.70 -14.32
C PRO A 111 15.29 -7.77 -14.37
N LYS A 112 14.54 -6.86 -13.72
CA LYS A 112 13.06 -6.82 -13.81
C LYS A 112 12.56 -5.74 -14.77
N SER A 113 11.46 -6.00 -15.48
CA SER A 113 10.73 -5.05 -16.34
C SER A 113 9.66 -4.21 -15.59
N ASP A 114 9.39 -4.50 -14.30
CA ASP A 114 8.28 -3.93 -13.52
C ASP A 114 8.70 -2.93 -12.42
N GLU A 115 9.97 -2.49 -12.39
CA GLU A 115 10.47 -1.52 -11.42
C GLU A 115 10.33 -0.06 -11.91
N TYR A 116 10.21 0.88 -10.97
CA TYR A 116 10.42 2.30 -11.20
C TYR A 116 11.91 2.60 -11.36
N PRO A 117 12.28 3.65 -12.12
CA PRO A 117 13.68 4.05 -12.26
C PRO A 117 14.29 4.44 -10.91
N ARG A 118 15.58 4.10 -10.76
CA ARG A 118 16.46 4.55 -9.68
C ARG A 118 17.23 5.77 -10.17
N ASP A 119 16.79 6.96 -9.81
CA ASP A 119 17.36 8.22 -10.30
C ASP A 119 17.36 9.30 -9.21
N GLU A 120 17.54 10.57 -9.58
CA GLU A 120 17.60 11.68 -8.62
C GLU A 120 16.36 11.79 -7.70
N TYR A 121 15.21 11.24 -8.08
CA TYR A 121 13.99 11.30 -7.26
C TYR A 121 13.87 10.16 -6.26
N THR A 122 14.44 8.99 -6.58
CA THR A 122 14.21 7.75 -5.85
C THR A 122 15.49 7.14 -5.29
N SER A 123 16.66 7.59 -5.74
CA SER A 123 17.95 7.12 -5.25
C SER A 123 18.20 7.62 -3.83
N HIS A 124 18.68 6.70 -2.99
CA HIS A 124 19.05 6.97 -1.61
C HIS A 124 20.57 7.03 -1.46
N ALA A 125 21.22 7.81 -2.34
CA ALA A 125 22.66 8.01 -2.33
C ALA A 125 23.11 8.57 -0.97
N GLY A 126 23.96 7.82 -0.26
CA GLY A 126 24.44 8.18 1.08
C GLY A 126 23.69 7.51 2.25
N ASP A 127 22.64 6.72 2.02
CA ASP A 127 22.09 5.85 3.07
C ASP A 127 23.12 4.74 3.38
N PRO A 128 23.62 4.60 4.63
CA PRO A 128 24.61 3.59 5.00
C PRO A 128 24.12 2.15 4.80
N TYR A 129 22.80 1.96 4.66
CA TYR A 129 22.18 0.67 4.36
C TYR A 129 21.87 0.47 2.86
N GLY A 130 22.11 1.49 2.04
CA GLY A 130 21.90 1.50 0.59
C GLY A 130 20.46 1.27 0.14
N ASP A 131 20.30 1.00 -1.16
CA ASP A 131 19.00 0.71 -1.80
C ASP A 131 18.32 -0.58 -1.28
N ARG A 132 19.02 -1.38 -0.47
CA ARG A 132 18.51 -2.68 0.03
C ARG A 132 17.28 -2.57 0.93
N ARG A 133 17.02 -1.38 1.48
CA ARG A 133 15.83 -1.12 2.32
C ARG A 133 14.63 -0.62 1.53
N PHE A 134 14.79 -0.38 0.24
CA PHE A 134 13.77 0.20 -0.62
C PHE A 134 13.33 -0.80 -1.69
N ASP A 135 12.03 -0.83 -1.95
CA ASP A 135 11.41 -1.64 -2.98
C ASP A 135 10.90 -0.71 -4.09
N TYR A 136 11.42 -0.89 -5.29
CA TYR A 136 11.12 -0.05 -6.44
C TYR A 136 10.05 -0.65 -7.36
N ARG A 137 9.49 -1.82 -7.02
CA ARG A 137 8.49 -2.44 -7.87
C ARG A 137 7.19 -1.67 -7.90
N LYS A 138 6.62 -1.58 -9.09
CA LYS A 138 5.26 -1.07 -9.32
C LYS A 138 4.22 -1.84 -8.53
N SER A 139 4.37 -3.16 -8.41
CA SER A 139 3.47 -4.02 -7.64
C SER A 139 3.43 -3.67 -6.15
N THR A 140 4.59 -3.48 -5.52
CA THR A 140 4.69 -3.11 -4.09
C THR A 140 4.07 -1.74 -3.83
N VAL A 141 4.41 -0.74 -4.65
CA VAL A 141 3.82 0.61 -4.55
C VAL A 141 2.30 0.54 -4.74
N THR A 142 1.82 -0.22 -5.73
CA THR A 142 0.39 -0.41 -5.97
C THR A 142 -0.33 -1.01 -4.78
N ALA A 143 0.27 -2.00 -4.11
CA ALA A 143 -0.34 -2.63 -2.93
C ALA A 143 -0.49 -1.64 -1.76
N ILE A 144 0.53 -0.82 -1.50
CA ILE A 144 0.49 0.20 -0.43
C ILE A 144 -0.58 1.26 -0.73
N VAL A 145 -0.63 1.72 -1.98
CA VAL A 145 -1.54 2.78 -2.43
C VAL A 145 -3.00 2.29 -2.50
N ARG A 146 -3.25 1.01 -2.71
CA ARG A 146 -4.63 0.48 -2.71
C ARG A 146 -5.20 0.32 -1.30
N ALA A 147 -4.35 0.09 -0.31
CA ALA A 147 -4.81 -0.19 1.05
C ALA A 147 -5.29 1.07 1.81
N GLY A 148 -4.95 2.27 1.34
CA GLY A 148 -5.31 3.54 1.98
C GLY A 148 -6.06 4.47 1.05
N PHE A 149 -6.65 5.52 1.61
CA PHE A 149 -7.23 6.63 0.85
C PHE A 149 -6.73 8.01 1.30
N VAL A 150 -5.81 8.07 2.28
CA VAL A 150 -5.19 9.31 2.75
C VAL A 150 -3.73 9.37 2.33
N CYS A 151 -3.31 10.50 1.74
CA CYS A 151 -1.93 10.78 1.40
C CYS A 151 -1.50 12.15 1.90
N HIS A 152 -0.19 12.40 1.84
CA HIS A 152 0.42 13.70 2.08
C HIS A 152 1.12 14.15 0.79
N ILE A 153 0.74 15.31 0.29
CA ILE A 153 1.26 15.87 -0.96
C ILE A 153 2.28 16.96 -0.62
N GLY A 154 3.55 16.64 -0.79
CA GLY A 154 4.67 17.56 -0.73
C GLY A 154 4.85 18.32 -2.05
N PHE A 155 5.01 19.65 -1.98
CA PHE A 155 5.35 20.47 -3.15
C PHE A 155 6.12 21.71 -2.72
N VAL A 156 6.96 22.23 -3.61
CA VAL A 156 7.68 23.48 -3.37
C VAL A 156 6.91 24.62 -4.03
N GLU A 157 6.61 25.63 -3.24
CA GLU A 157 6.08 26.87 -3.76
C GLU A 157 7.21 27.86 -3.99
N HIS A 158 7.43 28.24 -5.24
CA HIS A 158 8.38 29.28 -5.61
C HIS A 158 7.73 30.67 -5.60
N PRO A 159 8.49 31.75 -5.32
CA PRO A 159 8.00 33.11 -5.49
C PRO A 159 7.46 33.33 -6.90
N GLY A 160 6.27 33.92 -7.03
CA GLY A 160 5.61 34.15 -8.32
C GLY A 160 4.91 32.93 -8.94
N SER A 161 5.04 31.72 -8.37
CA SER A 161 4.38 30.51 -8.88
C SER A 161 2.87 30.44 -8.63
N GLY A 162 2.30 31.36 -7.83
CA GLY A 162 0.89 31.34 -7.47
C GLY A 162 0.30 32.71 -7.13
N GLY A 163 -0.04 33.49 -8.17
CA GLY A 163 -1.07 34.55 -8.19
C GLY A 163 -0.95 35.77 -7.26
N SER A 164 -0.16 35.71 -6.19
CA SER A 164 0.07 36.80 -5.24
C SER A 164 1.53 37.18 -5.30
N GLY A 165 1.81 38.30 -5.95
CA GLY A 165 3.14 38.87 -6.06
C GLY A 165 3.80 39.05 -4.69
N SER A 166 5.05 38.62 -4.60
CA SER A 166 6.04 39.18 -3.70
C SER A 166 7.39 38.69 -4.19
N ALA A 167 8.05 39.51 -5.00
CA ALA A 167 9.47 39.37 -5.23
C ALA A 167 10.20 39.30 -3.86
N GLY A 168 11.18 38.42 -3.73
CA GLY A 168 12.00 38.29 -2.51
C GLY A 168 11.52 37.31 -1.44
N ARG A 169 10.42 36.56 -1.63
CA ARG A 169 10.10 35.43 -0.72
C ARG A 169 11.06 34.26 -0.98
N PRO A 170 11.38 33.42 0.03
CA PRO A 170 12.05 32.15 -0.22
C PRO A 170 11.07 31.13 -0.82
N SER A 171 11.60 30.09 -1.47
CA SER A 171 10.81 28.92 -1.83
C SER A 171 10.35 28.20 -0.55
N ILE A 172 9.08 27.85 -0.45
CA ILE A 172 8.51 27.23 0.76
C ILE A 172 8.08 25.79 0.44
N PRO A 173 8.67 24.76 1.08
CA PRO A 173 8.12 23.41 1.02
C PRO A 173 6.80 23.35 1.79
N ARG A 174 5.78 22.74 1.18
CA ARG A 174 4.46 22.58 1.77
C ARG A 174 4.05 21.12 1.71
N VAL A 175 3.28 20.70 2.70
CA VAL A 175 2.70 19.35 2.77
C VAL A 175 1.19 19.49 2.98
N LEU A 176 0.40 18.92 2.08
CA LEU A 176 -1.06 18.93 2.13
C LEU A 176 -1.58 17.50 2.38
N PRO A 177 -2.22 17.22 3.52
CA PRO A 177 -3.02 16.01 3.69
C PRO A 177 -4.22 16.03 2.74
N SER A 178 -4.46 14.92 2.04
CA SER A 178 -5.57 14.82 1.09
C SER A 178 -6.11 13.40 1.02
N LEU A 179 -7.40 13.28 0.69
CA LEU A 179 -7.90 12.04 0.12
C LEU A 179 -7.32 11.83 -1.28
N TYR A 180 -7.06 10.59 -1.66
CA TYR A 180 -6.69 10.22 -3.03
C TYR A 180 -7.40 8.96 -3.49
N ALA A 181 -7.34 8.70 -4.80
CA ALA A 181 -7.70 7.43 -5.39
C ALA A 181 -6.68 7.01 -6.46
N PRO A 182 -6.17 5.77 -6.43
CA PRO A 182 -5.33 5.25 -7.50
C PRO A 182 -6.14 4.85 -8.73
N PHE A 183 -5.62 5.20 -9.89
CA PHE A 183 -6.01 4.59 -11.16
C PHE A 183 -4.99 3.52 -11.51
N VAL A 184 -5.47 2.28 -11.63
CA VAL A 184 -4.66 1.09 -11.88
C VAL A 184 -4.81 0.69 -13.34
N LYS A 185 -3.70 0.54 -14.05
CA LYS A 185 -3.62 0.06 -15.43
C LYS A 185 -2.66 -1.14 -15.47
N ASP A 186 -3.08 -2.21 -16.14
CA ASP A 186 -2.28 -3.44 -16.27
C ASP A 186 -1.80 -4.00 -14.92
N GLY A 187 -2.66 -3.92 -13.90
CA GLY A 187 -2.38 -4.39 -12.54
C GLY A 187 -1.52 -3.47 -11.68
N THR A 188 -0.99 -2.37 -12.23
CA THR A 188 -0.10 -1.42 -11.54
C THR A 188 -0.69 0.00 -11.46
N VAL A 189 -0.30 0.78 -10.46
CA VAL A 189 -0.72 2.18 -10.33
C VAL A 189 -0.10 3.02 -11.46
N ASP A 190 -0.97 3.63 -12.27
CA ASP A 190 -0.58 4.53 -13.34
C ASP A 190 -0.61 5.99 -12.87
N SER A 191 -1.66 6.36 -12.14
CA SER A 191 -1.84 7.72 -11.66
C SER A 191 -2.63 7.75 -10.35
N LEU A 192 -2.44 8.82 -9.59
CA LEU A 192 -3.27 9.17 -8.44
C LEU A 192 -4.20 10.32 -8.82
N TYR A 193 -5.41 10.27 -8.31
CA TYR A 193 -6.41 11.33 -8.43
C TYR A 193 -6.63 11.93 -7.06
N VAL A 194 -6.59 13.25 -6.97
CA VAL A 194 -6.95 14.03 -5.77
C VAL A 194 -7.91 15.13 -6.19
N HIS A 195 -8.76 15.59 -5.29
CA HIS A 195 -9.67 16.70 -5.58
C HIS A 195 -9.49 17.84 -4.58
N GLY A 196 -9.94 19.03 -4.97
CA GLY A 196 -9.93 20.19 -4.12
C GLY A 196 -10.72 21.34 -4.73
N SER A 197 -10.91 22.40 -3.95
CA SER A 197 -11.52 23.63 -4.45
C SER A 197 -10.75 24.19 -5.64
N ALA A 198 -11.46 24.78 -6.61
CA ALA A 198 -10.87 25.44 -7.77
C ALA A 198 -9.91 26.59 -7.41
N VAL A 199 -10.08 27.15 -6.20
CA VAL A 199 -9.25 28.22 -5.62
C VAL A 199 -8.25 27.70 -4.57
N SER A 200 -8.13 26.38 -4.40
CA SER A 200 -7.14 25.81 -3.48
C SER A 200 -5.72 26.14 -3.95
N ARG A 201 -4.81 26.24 -2.97
CA ARG A 201 -3.39 26.56 -3.21
C ARG A 201 -2.75 25.62 -4.22
N LEU A 202 -2.93 24.31 -4.02
CA LEU A 202 -2.37 23.28 -4.90
C LEU A 202 -2.97 23.41 -6.31
N THR A 203 -4.29 23.57 -6.42
CA THR A 203 -4.95 23.75 -7.73
C THR A 203 -4.44 24.97 -8.49
N GLN A 204 -4.26 26.11 -7.81
CA GLN A 204 -3.71 27.31 -8.42
C GLN A 204 -2.27 27.09 -8.90
N LEU A 205 -1.43 26.41 -8.11
CA LEU A 205 -0.06 26.06 -8.49
C LEU A 205 -0.02 25.12 -9.70
N VAL A 206 -0.84 24.07 -9.72
CA VAL A 206 -0.95 23.17 -10.87
C VAL A 206 -1.36 23.94 -12.12
N ARG A 207 -2.30 24.88 -12.00
CA ARG A 207 -2.75 25.71 -13.12
C ARG A 207 -1.65 26.65 -13.63
N ALA A 208 -0.94 27.32 -12.71
CA ALA A 208 0.12 28.26 -13.04
C ALA A 208 1.34 27.58 -13.67
N ASN A 209 1.64 26.35 -13.26
CA ASN A 209 2.79 25.58 -13.73
C ASN A 209 2.42 24.51 -14.77
N LYS A 210 1.28 24.68 -15.47
CA LYS A 210 0.78 23.67 -16.41
C LYS A 210 1.77 23.34 -17.53
N ASP A 211 2.58 24.31 -17.94
CA ASP A 211 3.56 24.18 -19.02
C ASP A 211 5.00 23.92 -18.50
N ASP A 212 5.23 24.05 -17.19
CA ASP A 212 6.53 23.79 -16.55
C ASP A 212 6.79 22.29 -16.39
N ALA A 213 7.81 21.78 -17.09
CA ALA A 213 8.24 20.39 -17.01
C ALA A 213 8.95 20.03 -15.70
N GLY A 214 9.48 21.02 -14.98
CA GLY A 214 10.14 20.85 -13.69
C GLY A 214 9.16 20.79 -12.51
N PHE A 215 7.93 21.27 -12.65
CA PHE A 215 6.95 21.27 -11.56
C PHE A 215 6.48 19.85 -11.24
N ARG A 216 6.92 19.33 -10.10
CA ARG A 216 6.59 18.00 -9.59
C ARG A 216 6.04 18.07 -8.18
N VAL A 217 5.23 17.08 -7.84
CA VAL A 217 4.76 16.84 -6.47
C VAL A 217 5.32 15.51 -5.97
N CYS A 218 5.57 15.46 -4.67
CA CYS A 218 5.86 14.25 -3.92
C CYS A 218 4.58 13.81 -3.22
N VAL A 219 4.15 12.58 -3.41
CA VAL A 219 2.98 12.01 -2.74
C VAL A 219 3.44 10.88 -1.85
N THR A 220 3.17 11.00 -0.55
CA THR A 220 3.50 9.99 0.45
C THR A 220 2.24 9.33 0.98
N VAL A 221 2.24 8.00 0.97
CA VAL A 221 1.28 7.16 1.67
C VAL A 221 2.05 6.38 2.73
N ASN A 222 1.53 6.34 3.96
CA ASN A 222 2.16 5.64 5.08
C ASN A 222 1.11 5.00 5.98
N GLU A 223 1.40 3.79 6.45
CA GLU A 223 0.58 3.06 7.41
C GLU A 223 1.48 2.42 8.46
N VAL A 224 1.13 2.61 9.74
CA VAL A 224 1.85 2.04 10.88
C VAL A 224 1.06 0.86 11.41
N ASN A 225 1.75 -0.28 11.54
CA ASN A 225 1.15 -1.58 11.87
C ASN A 225 1.62 -2.12 13.23
N GLY A 226 2.52 -1.42 13.91
CA GLY A 226 2.91 -1.77 15.28
C GLY A 226 4.08 -0.96 15.81
N VAL A 227 4.22 -0.94 17.12
CA VAL A 227 5.36 -0.37 17.84
C VAL A 227 6.30 -1.51 18.21
N VAL A 228 7.59 -1.36 17.94
CA VAL A 228 8.62 -2.34 18.28
C VAL A 228 9.42 -1.81 19.46
N LEU A 229 9.46 -2.59 20.53
CA LEU A 229 10.10 -2.25 21.79
C LEU A 229 11.26 -3.21 22.01
N GLY A 230 12.47 -2.74 21.76
CA GLY A 230 13.69 -3.52 22.01
C GLY A 230 14.21 -3.44 23.44
N ARG A 231 15.15 -4.32 23.79
CA ARG A 231 15.80 -4.31 25.11
C ARG A 231 16.69 -3.09 25.30
N SER A 232 17.27 -2.60 24.20
CA SER A 232 17.87 -1.27 24.12
C SER A 232 16.89 -0.26 23.52
N LEU A 233 16.87 0.96 24.07
CA LEU A 233 16.11 2.09 23.49
C LEU A 233 16.53 2.37 22.04
N PHE A 234 17.77 2.04 21.66
CA PHE A 234 18.26 2.18 20.30
C PHE A 234 17.51 1.28 19.30
N HIS A 235 17.06 0.10 19.72
CA HIS A 235 16.33 -0.86 18.88
C HIS A 235 14.81 -0.65 18.88
N HIS A 236 14.31 0.39 19.56
CA HIS A 236 12.92 0.81 19.42
C HIS A 236 12.62 1.26 17.98
N SER A 237 11.45 0.86 17.47
CA SER A 237 11.07 1.16 16.08
C SER A 237 9.56 1.03 15.88
N ILE A 238 9.14 1.01 14.62
CA ILE A 238 7.77 0.72 14.21
C ILE A 238 7.74 -0.32 13.09
N ASN A 239 6.70 -1.13 13.04
CA ASN A 239 6.33 -1.85 11.83
C ASN A 239 5.44 -0.94 10.99
N TYR A 240 5.76 -0.77 9.72
CA TYR A 240 5.09 0.18 8.83
C TYR A 240 5.30 -0.17 7.37
N ARG A 241 4.47 0.41 6.51
CA ARG A 241 4.66 0.44 5.05
C ARG A 241 4.47 1.85 4.54
N SER A 242 5.33 2.28 3.64
CA SER A 242 5.21 3.57 2.98
C SER A 242 5.55 3.49 1.51
N ALA A 243 4.92 4.36 0.73
CA ALA A 243 5.24 4.62 -0.67
C ALA A 243 5.44 6.12 -0.85
N VAL A 244 6.55 6.49 -1.46
CA VAL A 244 6.88 7.85 -1.87
C VAL A 244 6.88 7.88 -3.39
N MET A 245 6.05 8.73 -3.98
CA MET A 245 5.79 8.78 -5.42
C MET A 245 5.98 10.18 -5.93
N TYR A 246 6.55 10.32 -7.12
CA TYR A 246 6.76 11.60 -7.78
C TYR A 246 6.05 11.65 -9.13
N GLY A 247 5.41 12.78 -9.39
CA GLY A 247 4.63 12.98 -10.60
C GLY A 247 4.47 14.45 -10.93
N ARG A 248 4.23 14.74 -12.21
CA ARG A 248 3.82 16.06 -12.67
C ARG A 248 2.29 16.17 -12.58
N PRO A 249 1.75 16.97 -11.66
CA PRO A 249 0.30 17.09 -11.52
C PRO A 249 -0.30 17.81 -12.73
N ALA A 250 -1.50 17.42 -13.13
CA ALA A 250 -2.27 18.10 -14.17
C ALA A 250 -3.75 18.18 -13.78
N LEU A 251 -4.42 19.28 -14.12
CA LEU A 251 -5.87 19.38 -13.96
C LEU A 251 -6.57 18.43 -14.94
N VAL A 252 -7.56 17.69 -14.45
CA VAL A 252 -8.40 16.82 -15.28
C VAL A 252 -9.31 17.69 -16.16
N PRO A 253 -9.32 17.50 -17.49
CA PRO A 253 -10.19 18.27 -18.39
C PRO A 253 -11.67 18.12 -18.06
N ARG A 254 -12.48 19.15 -18.35
CA ARG A 254 -13.93 19.18 -18.07
C ARG A 254 -14.67 17.92 -18.55
N ALA A 255 -14.33 17.43 -19.75
CA ALA A 255 -14.95 16.23 -20.34
C ALA A 255 -14.65 14.93 -19.56
N GLN A 256 -13.55 14.88 -18.80
CA GLN A 256 -13.10 13.71 -18.04
C GLN A 256 -13.40 13.81 -16.54
N LYS A 257 -13.78 15.00 -16.03
CA LYS A 257 -14.05 15.23 -14.61
C LYS A 257 -15.05 14.24 -14.00
N ARG A 258 -16.11 13.88 -14.74
CA ARG A 258 -17.12 12.91 -14.27
C ARG A 258 -16.46 11.58 -13.91
N ARG A 259 -15.66 11.02 -14.82
CA ARG A 259 -14.95 9.75 -14.61
C ARG A 259 -13.96 9.85 -13.46
N ALA A 260 -13.30 11.00 -13.30
CA ALA A 260 -12.36 11.21 -12.21
C ALA A 260 -13.03 11.26 -10.82
N PHE A 261 -14.23 11.85 -10.73
CA PHE A 261 -15.03 11.77 -9.50
C PHE A 261 -15.54 10.35 -9.22
N GLU A 262 -15.92 9.58 -10.23
CA GLU A 262 -16.27 8.16 -10.06
C GLU A 262 -15.09 7.40 -9.46
N ILE A 263 -13.88 7.55 -10.00
CA ILE A 263 -12.66 6.91 -9.46
C ILE A 263 -12.44 7.28 -7.98
N LEU A 264 -12.59 8.56 -7.62
CA LEU A 264 -12.45 9.03 -6.24
C LEU A 264 -13.49 8.42 -5.30
N ASN A 265 -14.75 8.41 -5.71
CA ASN A 265 -15.86 7.92 -4.90
C ASN A 265 -15.80 6.40 -4.74
N ASP A 266 -15.54 5.68 -5.83
CA ASP A 266 -15.46 4.21 -5.83
C ASP A 266 -14.29 3.71 -4.98
N HIS A 267 -13.17 4.43 -4.94
CA HIS A 267 -12.04 4.09 -4.08
C HIS A 267 -12.36 4.32 -2.60
N LEU A 268 -13.07 5.40 -2.27
CA LEU A 268 -13.43 5.72 -0.89
C LEU A 268 -14.52 4.78 -0.35
N VAL A 269 -15.61 4.60 -1.10
CA VAL A 269 -16.73 3.71 -0.73
C VAL A 269 -17.17 2.91 -1.95
N PRO A 270 -16.60 1.70 -2.16
CA PRO A 270 -16.99 0.83 -3.25
C PRO A 270 -18.51 0.60 -3.29
N GLY A 271 -19.12 0.83 -4.47
CA GLY A 271 -20.54 0.63 -4.69
C GLY A 271 -21.45 1.80 -4.30
N ARG A 272 -20.98 2.79 -3.54
CA ARG A 272 -21.79 3.97 -3.17
C ARG A 272 -22.26 4.76 -4.38
N GLY A 273 -21.45 4.83 -5.43
CA GLY A 273 -21.81 5.51 -6.69
C GLY A 273 -22.98 4.85 -7.45
N ASN A 274 -23.28 3.57 -7.18
CA ASN A 274 -24.36 2.82 -7.81
C ASN A 274 -25.68 2.86 -7.01
N ASP A 275 -25.68 3.48 -5.83
CA ASP A 275 -26.87 3.59 -4.99
C ASP A 275 -27.87 4.57 -5.65
N PRO A 276 -29.09 4.13 -6.01
CA PRO A 276 -30.07 4.97 -6.68
C PRO A 276 -30.58 6.13 -5.81
N GLY A 277 -30.41 6.06 -4.50
CA GLY A 277 -30.71 7.16 -3.57
C GLY A 277 -29.64 8.25 -3.55
N VAL A 278 -28.48 8.03 -4.17
CA VAL A 278 -27.38 9.00 -4.24
C VAL A 278 -27.47 9.77 -5.55
N ARG A 279 -27.73 11.08 -5.46
CA ARG A 279 -27.72 11.94 -6.64
C ARG A 279 -26.32 12.09 -7.23
N THR A 280 -26.25 12.26 -8.54
CA THR A 280 -25.00 12.67 -9.19
C THR A 280 -24.65 14.14 -8.85
N PRO A 281 -23.36 14.52 -8.86
CA PRO A 281 -22.96 15.91 -8.68
C PRO A 281 -23.55 16.81 -9.78
N SER A 282 -24.09 17.95 -9.35
CA SER A 282 -24.61 19.01 -10.22
C SER A 282 -23.52 19.65 -11.07
N VAL A 283 -23.91 20.49 -12.03
CA VAL A 283 -22.96 21.30 -12.82
C VAL A 283 -22.16 22.24 -11.91
N CYS A 284 -22.84 22.98 -11.02
CA CYS A 284 -22.21 23.94 -10.11
C CYS A 284 -21.17 23.26 -9.19
N GLU A 285 -21.50 22.12 -8.58
CA GLU A 285 -20.57 21.39 -7.71
C GLU A 285 -19.30 20.94 -8.44
N ARG A 286 -19.43 20.55 -9.72
CA ARG A 286 -18.28 20.16 -10.56
C ARG A 286 -17.46 21.34 -11.06
N GLU A 287 -18.03 22.54 -11.11
CA GLU A 287 -17.33 23.76 -11.52
C GLU A 287 -16.49 24.35 -10.39
N VAL A 288 -16.98 24.31 -9.15
CA VAL A 288 -16.22 24.77 -7.97
C VAL A 288 -15.17 23.76 -7.48
N THR A 289 -15.20 22.54 -8.00
CA THR A 289 -14.28 21.44 -7.62
C THR A 289 -13.38 21.06 -8.79
N GLU A 290 -12.07 21.06 -8.55
CA GLU A 290 -11.06 20.59 -9.49
C GLU A 290 -10.56 19.20 -9.08
N VAL A 291 -10.23 18.39 -10.09
CA VAL A 291 -9.58 17.10 -9.89
C VAL A 291 -8.19 17.18 -10.52
N ILE A 292 -7.18 16.75 -9.78
CA ILE A 292 -5.79 16.74 -10.20
C ILE A 292 -5.39 15.28 -10.41
N ARG A 293 -4.91 14.97 -11.62
CA ARG A 293 -4.27 13.69 -11.94
C ARG A 293 -2.76 13.84 -11.74
N ILE A 294 -2.16 12.90 -11.03
CA ILE A 294 -0.72 12.84 -10.75
C ILE A 294 -0.21 11.49 -11.31
N PRO A 295 0.39 11.46 -12.51
CA PRO A 295 1.01 10.25 -13.05
C PRO A 295 2.15 9.80 -12.14
N VAL A 296 2.16 8.51 -11.79
CA VAL A 296 3.22 7.94 -10.96
C VAL A 296 4.38 7.56 -11.88
N THR A 297 5.34 8.46 -12.01
CA THR A 297 6.49 8.30 -12.92
C THR A 297 7.71 7.70 -12.22
N HIS A 298 7.86 8.03 -10.93
CA HIS A 298 8.95 7.57 -10.08
C HIS A 298 8.36 7.22 -8.72
N ALA A 299 8.81 6.12 -8.12
CA ALA A 299 8.40 5.79 -6.77
C ALA A 299 9.39 4.84 -6.10
N SER A 300 9.42 4.92 -4.78
CA SER A 300 10.04 3.91 -3.92
C SER A 300 9.09 3.57 -2.78
N ALA A 301 9.16 2.32 -2.34
CA ALA A 301 8.46 1.85 -1.15
C ALA A 301 9.48 1.47 -0.08
N LYS A 302 9.08 1.62 1.18
CA LYS A 302 9.84 1.11 2.32
C LYS A 302 8.89 0.39 3.25
N VAL A 303 9.25 -0.82 3.61
CA VAL A 303 8.41 -1.66 4.46
C VAL A 303 9.28 -2.25 5.56
N ARG A 304 8.84 -2.08 6.80
CA ARG A 304 9.42 -2.74 7.96
C ARG A 304 8.34 -3.58 8.64
N GLN A 305 8.64 -4.85 8.80
CA GLN A 305 7.82 -5.79 9.53
C GLN A 305 8.74 -6.79 10.23
N GLY A 306 8.28 -7.35 11.35
CA GLY A 306 9.03 -8.34 12.13
C GLY A 306 9.28 -7.90 13.56
N ASP A 307 10.09 -8.68 14.24
CA ASP A 307 10.42 -8.53 15.65
C ASP A 307 11.50 -7.46 15.89
N VAL A 308 11.94 -7.37 17.14
CA VAL A 308 13.08 -6.57 17.59
C VAL A 308 14.37 -7.10 16.98
N GLY A 309 15.25 -6.19 16.55
CA GLY A 309 16.60 -6.51 16.12
C GLY A 309 17.63 -6.20 17.21
N ASP A 310 17.46 -6.76 18.41
CA ASP A 310 18.41 -6.60 19.53
C ASP A 310 19.73 -7.30 19.21
N GLU A 311 20.81 -6.79 19.82
CA GLU A 311 22.10 -7.48 19.83
C GLU A 311 22.06 -8.73 20.70
N GLU A 312 23.00 -9.66 20.47
CA GLU A 312 23.06 -10.94 21.20
C GLU A 312 23.26 -10.71 22.71
N PHE A 313 24.16 -9.80 23.10
CA PHE A 313 24.40 -9.48 24.52
C PHE A 313 23.16 -8.90 25.23
N ASP A 314 22.31 -8.16 24.52
CA ASP A 314 21.06 -7.63 25.07
C ASP A 314 20.06 -8.77 25.30
N THR A 315 20.00 -9.70 24.36
CA THR A 315 19.14 -10.90 24.44
C THR A 315 19.58 -11.83 25.56
N GLU A 316 20.89 -12.10 25.70
CA GLU A 316 21.47 -12.94 26.75
C GLU A 316 21.28 -12.34 28.15
N ALA A 317 21.37 -11.02 28.27
CA ALA A 317 21.20 -10.36 29.55
C ALA A 317 19.77 -10.46 30.11
N ASP A 318 18.78 -10.67 29.23
CA ASP A 318 17.36 -10.89 29.54
C ASP A 318 16.79 -10.01 30.67
N ARG A 319 17.13 -8.73 30.64
CA ARG A 319 16.83 -7.80 31.75
C ARG A 319 15.42 -7.21 31.71
N CYS A 320 14.78 -7.22 30.55
CA CYS A 320 13.47 -6.62 30.35
C CYS A 320 12.71 -7.31 29.22
N TRP A 321 11.40 -7.08 29.18
CA TRP A 321 10.55 -7.51 28.09
C TRP A 321 10.85 -6.71 26.82
N ALA A 322 10.85 -7.41 25.68
CA ALA A 322 10.95 -6.84 24.35
C ALA A 322 9.98 -7.55 23.40
N GLY A 323 9.51 -6.83 22.40
CA GLY A 323 8.56 -7.37 21.42
C GLY A 323 7.82 -6.30 20.64
N VAL A 324 6.70 -6.70 20.06
CA VAL A 324 5.89 -5.83 19.20
C VAL A 324 4.51 -5.63 19.81
N ILE A 325 4.05 -4.38 19.86
CA ILE A 325 2.67 -4.01 20.14
C ILE A 325 1.98 -3.77 18.78
N PRO A 326 1.12 -4.70 18.29
CA PRO A 326 0.47 -4.54 16.99
C PRO A 326 -0.52 -3.37 16.99
N LEU A 327 -0.53 -2.59 15.91
CA LEU A 327 -1.50 -1.53 15.65
C LEU A 327 -2.44 -1.99 14.54
N ARG A 328 -3.75 -1.90 14.77
CA ARG A 328 -4.78 -2.21 13.76
C ARG A 328 -5.77 -1.07 13.64
N GLN A 329 -6.11 -0.69 12.41
CA GLN A 329 -7.21 0.21 12.13
C GLN A 329 -8.48 -0.59 11.84
N VAL A 330 -9.58 -0.26 12.53
CA VAL A 330 -10.87 -0.93 12.38
C VAL A 330 -11.98 0.09 12.17
N TYR A 331 -12.90 -0.20 11.27
CA TYR A 331 -14.10 0.61 11.09
C TYR A 331 -15.13 0.29 12.16
N GLY A 332 -15.67 1.33 12.80
CA GLY A 332 -16.82 1.20 13.68
C GLY A 332 -18.12 0.99 12.92
N PRO A 333 -19.23 0.70 13.63
CA PRO A 333 -20.55 0.62 13.01
C PRO A 333 -20.95 1.97 12.38
N PRO A 334 -21.67 1.99 11.23
CA PRO A 334 -22.15 3.21 10.62
C PRO A 334 -23.02 4.03 11.57
N GLN A 335 -22.77 5.34 11.63
CA GLN A 335 -23.55 6.28 12.43
C GLN A 335 -24.49 7.05 11.50
N THR A 336 -25.80 6.90 11.72
CA THR A 336 -26.82 7.57 10.90
C THR A 336 -26.83 9.06 11.20
N ALA A 337 -26.75 9.89 10.16
CA ALA A 337 -26.79 11.35 10.27
C ALA A 337 -28.14 11.85 10.81
N ALA A 338 -28.12 13.00 11.47
CA ALA A 338 -29.34 13.70 11.87
C ALA A 338 -30.22 14.03 10.65
N GLY A 339 -31.54 13.87 10.79
CA GLY A 339 -32.52 14.15 9.72
C GLY A 339 -32.80 12.99 8.76
N VAL A 340 -32.09 11.86 8.87
CA VAL A 340 -32.45 10.64 8.13
C VAL A 340 -33.70 10.01 8.75
N GLY A 341 -34.79 9.98 7.99
CA GLY A 341 -36.08 9.42 8.46
C GLY A 341 -36.01 7.90 8.74
N PRO A 342 -36.90 7.37 9.60
CA PRO A 342 -36.84 5.98 10.07
C PRO A 342 -37.07 4.93 8.96
N ALA A 343 -37.61 5.34 7.81
CA ALA A 343 -37.77 4.48 6.64
C ALA A 343 -36.43 4.13 5.96
N HIS A 344 -35.38 4.93 6.16
CA HIS A 344 -34.08 4.72 5.54
C HIS A 344 -33.20 3.81 6.42
N ARG A 345 -32.96 2.60 5.91
CA ARG A 345 -32.04 1.65 6.55
C ARG A 345 -30.60 1.92 6.11
N VAL A 346 -29.64 1.57 6.97
CA VAL A 346 -28.22 1.56 6.61
C VAL A 346 -28.01 0.58 5.44
N PRO A 347 -27.51 1.03 4.27
CA PRO A 347 -27.28 0.18 3.11
C PRO A 347 -26.23 -0.89 3.36
N ASP A 348 -26.28 -1.98 2.61
CA ASP A 348 -25.38 -3.13 2.80
C ASP A 348 -23.91 -2.78 2.59
N TYR A 349 -23.58 -1.92 1.61
CA TYR A 349 -22.20 -1.45 1.39
C TYR A 349 -21.64 -0.65 2.58
N ALA A 350 -22.50 -0.01 3.38
CA ALA A 350 -22.10 0.72 4.57
C ALA A 350 -22.04 -0.20 5.79
N ARG A 351 -23.02 -1.11 5.95
CA ARG A 351 -23.06 -2.09 7.04
C ARG A 351 -21.87 -3.05 6.99
N ASN A 352 -21.55 -3.51 5.78
CA ASN A 352 -20.44 -4.41 5.51
C ASN A 352 -19.18 -3.63 5.11
N PHE A 353 -19.12 -2.33 5.42
CA PHE A 353 -18.00 -1.50 5.01
C PHE A 353 -16.73 -2.03 5.66
N ARG A 354 -15.86 -2.52 4.79
CA ARG A 354 -14.48 -2.86 5.06
C ARG A 354 -13.74 -2.16 3.94
N GLN A 355 -12.66 -1.46 4.26
CA GLN A 355 -11.71 -1.21 3.18
C GLN A 355 -11.27 -2.58 2.68
N GLN A 356 -11.45 -2.82 1.38
CA GLN A 356 -10.73 -3.87 0.69
C GLN A 356 -9.26 -3.51 0.84
N GLN A 357 -8.59 -4.09 1.86
CA GLN A 357 -7.18 -3.86 2.11
C GLN A 357 -6.37 -4.40 0.94
#